data_AF-A0A536ZF96-F1
#
_entry.id   AF-A0A536ZF96-F1
#
_cell.length_a   1.000
_cell.length_b   1.000
_cell.length_c   1.000
_cell.angle_alpha   90.00
_cell.angle_beta   90.00
_cell.angle_gamma   90.00
#
_symmetry.space_group_name_H-M   'P 1'
#
loop_
_entity.id
_entity.type
_entity.pdbx_description
1 polymer ?
#
loop_
_entity_poly.entity_id
_entity_poly.type
_entity_poly.pdbx_seq_one_letter_code
_entity_poly.pdbx_strand_id
1 'polypeptide(L)' 'MTEAKNYNAFLVELVLKNRAKSGSMEAVDFGAGIGTFARMLHERGVNVLCVEPDSAQCAAIRAQGLLATTDLGSLPDDSV' A
#
# COMPACT_ATOMS: atom_id res chain seq x y z
N MET A 1 2.09 -21.76 11.76
CA MET A 1 1.84 -20.31 11.57
C MET A 1 0.36 -20.10 11.25
N THR A 2 -0.55 -20.42 12.18
CA THR A 2 -1.95 -20.73 11.82
C THR A 2 -2.99 -19.80 12.44
N GLU A 3 -2.60 -18.68 13.07
CA GLU A 3 -3.57 -17.89 13.87
C GLU A 3 -3.48 -16.37 13.71
N ALA A 4 -3.12 -15.90 12.51
CA ALA A 4 -3.44 -14.55 12.07
C ALA A 4 -4.66 -14.57 11.12
N LYS A 5 -5.75 -15.27 11.50
CA LYS A 5 -7.01 -15.21 10.77
C LYS A 5 -7.54 -13.79 10.95
N ASN A 6 -7.42 -12.96 9.91
CA ASN A 6 -7.88 -11.57 9.83
C ASN A 6 -6.91 -10.46 10.29
N TYR A 7 -5.61 -10.73 10.45
CA TYR A 7 -4.67 -9.66 10.85
C TYR A 7 -4.65 -8.48 9.87
N ASN A 8 -4.54 -8.76 8.56
CA ASN A 8 -4.58 -7.70 7.54
C ASN A 8 -5.92 -6.96 7.52
N ALA A 9 -7.03 -7.68 7.74
CA ALA A 9 -8.35 -7.04 7.81
C ALA A 9 -8.44 -6.08 9.00
N PHE A 10 -7.95 -6.50 10.18
CA PHE A 10 -7.87 -5.63 11.34
C PHE A 10 -7.00 -4.39 11.08
N LEU A 11 -5.83 -4.55 10.46
CA LEU A 11 -4.95 -3.43 10.11
C LEU A 11 -5.60 -2.47 9.11
N VAL A 12 -6.29 -2.99 8.09
CA VAL A 12 -7.04 -2.16 7.12
C VAL A 12 -8.08 -1.33 7.86
N GLU A 13 -8.88 -1.94 8.72
CA GLU A 13 -9.89 -1.19 9.49
C GLU A 13 -9.26 -0.15 10.41
N LEU A 14 -8.09 -0.43 10.99
CA LEU A 14 -7.35 0.53 11.80
C LEU A 14 -6.91 1.76 10.98
N VAL A 15 -6.41 1.55 9.76
CA VAL A 15 -6.05 2.64 8.84
C VAL A 15 -7.29 3.45 8.47
N LEU A 16 -8.37 2.77 8.03
CA LEU A 16 -9.60 3.44 7.58
C LEU A 16 -10.31 4.20 8.71
N LYS A 17 -10.25 3.71 9.96
CA LYS A 17 -10.84 4.39 11.12
C LYS A 17 -10.15 5.73 11.43
N ASN A 18 -8.86 5.83 11.14
CA ASN A 18 -8.05 7.02 11.44
C ASN A 18 -7.88 7.95 10.24
N ARG A 19 -8.53 7.66 9.10
CA ARG A 19 -8.47 8.53 7.92
C ARG A 19 -9.19 9.86 8.14
N ALA A 20 -8.71 10.92 7.48
CA ALA A 20 -9.41 12.19 7.45
C ALA A 20 -10.83 12.01 6.87
N LYS A 21 -11.83 12.66 7.48
CA LYS A 21 -13.25 12.49 7.10
C LYS A 21 -13.60 13.10 5.74
N SER A 22 -12.74 13.94 5.17
CA SER A 22 -12.94 14.59 3.87
C SER A 22 -11.69 14.49 3.01
N GLY A 23 -11.84 14.10 1.75
CA GLY A 23 -10.75 13.99 0.77
C GLY A 23 -10.39 12.55 0.41
N SER A 24 -9.67 12.38 -0.71
CA SER A 24 -8.98 11.13 -1.03
C SER A 24 -7.84 10.92 -0.04
N MET A 25 -7.75 9.72 0.55
CA MET A 25 -6.64 9.37 1.43
C MET A 25 -5.48 8.85 0.58
N GLU A 26 -4.34 9.49 0.70
CA GLU A 26 -3.09 9.06 0.09
C GLU A 26 -2.21 8.41 1.17
N ALA A 27 -1.49 7.35 0.80
CA ALA A 27 -0.65 6.60 1.73
C ALA A 27 0.58 6.03 1.01
N VAL A 28 1.67 5.88 1.75
CA VAL A 28 2.87 5.18 1.29
C VAL A 28 3.03 3.89 2.10
N ASP A 29 3.14 2.76 1.40
CA ASP A 29 3.39 1.44 1.99
C ASP A 29 4.86 1.06 1.80
N PHE A 30 5.65 1.18 2.87
CA PHE A 30 7.07 0.85 2.88
C PHE A 30 7.29 -0.64 3.15
N GLY A 31 8.05 -1.31 2.29
CA GLY A 31 8.22 -2.76 2.38
C GLY A 31 6.94 -3.50 2.01
N ALA A 32 6.29 -3.05 0.94
CA ALA A 32 4.99 -3.54 0.51
C ALA A 32 5.00 -5.05 0.14
N GLY A 33 6.18 -5.65 -0.04
CA GLY A 33 6.33 -7.04 -0.44
C GLY A 33 5.61 -7.30 -1.76
N ILE A 34 4.73 -8.29 -1.81
CA ILE A 34 3.91 -8.58 -3.00
C ILE A 34 2.63 -7.72 -3.10
N GLY A 35 2.43 -6.74 -2.22
CA GLY A 35 1.31 -5.79 -2.30
C GLY A 35 0.00 -6.26 -1.67
N THR A 36 -0.02 -7.35 -0.89
CA THR A 36 -1.27 -7.88 -0.30
C THR A 36 -2.01 -6.84 0.52
N PHE A 37 -1.31 -6.08 1.38
CA PHE A 37 -1.93 -5.09 2.26
C PHE A 37 -2.32 -3.82 1.47
N ALA A 38 -1.41 -3.28 0.65
CA ALA A 38 -1.67 -2.17 -0.24
C ALA A 38 -2.90 -2.40 -1.14
N ARG A 39 -3.07 -3.60 -1.71
CA ARG A 39 -4.26 -3.95 -2.50
C ARG A 39 -5.54 -3.84 -1.69
N MET A 40 -5.55 -4.35 -0.46
CA MET A 40 -6.75 -4.29 0.39
C MET A 40 -7.12 -2.85 0.76
N LEU A 41 -6.13 -1.97 0.95
CA LEU A 41 -6.36 -0.54 1.16
C LEU A 41 -6.87 0.14 -0.12
N HIS A 42 -6.30 -0.20 -1.27
CA HIS A 42 -6.71 0.34 -2.57
C HIS A 42 -8.15 -0.02 -2.94
N GLU A 43 -8.55 -1.28 -2.73
CA GLU A 43 -9.94 -1.73 -2.89
C GLU A 43 -10.93 -0.98 -1.99
N ARG A 44 -10.44 -0.34 -0.92
CA ARG A 44 -11.23 0.51 0.00
C ARG A 44 -11.11 2.01 -0.30
N GLY A 45 -10.53 2.38 -1.44
CA GLY A 45 -10.46 3.76 -1.93
C GLY A 45 -9.28 4.58 -1.38
N VAL A 46 -8.24 3.92 -0.87
CA VAL A 46 -6.98 4.57 -0.49
C VAL A 46 -6.05 4.59 -1.71
N ASN A 47 -5.47 5.73 -2.03
CA ASN A 47 -4.44 5.85 -3.06
C ASN A 47 -3.09 5.49 -2.44
N VAL A 48 -2.63 4.26 -2.68
CA VAL A 48 -1.40 3.74 -2.06
C VAL A 48 -0.25 3.74 -3.06
N LEU A 49 0.86 4.40 -2.71
CA LEU A 49 2.15 4.25 -3.36
C LEU A 49 2.98 3.20 -2.62
N CYS A 50 3.38 2.13 -3.31
CA CYS A 50 4.18 1.07 -2.71
C CYS A 50 5.68 1.32 -2.93
N VAL A 51 6.48 1.15 -1.88
CA VAL A 51 7.95 1.19 -1.96
C VAL A 51 8.47 -0.20 -1.64
N GLU A 52 9.05 -0.87 -2.64
CA GLU A 52 9.55 -2.24 -2.53
C GLU A 52 10.85 -2.42 -3.34
N PRO A 53 12.01 -2.59 -2.68
CA PRO A 53 13.30 -2.67 -3.36
C PRO A 53 13.46 -3.92 -4.25
N ASP A 54 12.74 -5.01 -3.96
CA ASP A 54 12.76 -6.18 -4.84
C ASP A 54 11.96 -5.91 -6.13
N SER A 55 12.67 -5.84 -7.26
CA SER A 55 12.08 -5.54 -8.56
C SER A 55 11.01 -6.55 -9.03
N ALA A 56 11.11 -7.82 -8.64
CA ALA A 56 10.14 -8.85 -9.02
C ALA A 56 8.85 -8.68 -8.21
N GLN A 57 8.96 -8.35 -6.92
CA GLN A 57 7.81 -8.01 -6.09
C GLN A 57 7.18 -6.69 -6.54
N CYS A 58 7.98 -5.67 -6.87
CA CYS A 58 7.51 -4.42 -7.44
C CYS A 58 6.73 -4.64 -8.75
N ALA A 59 7.21 -5.54 -9.63
CA ALA A 59 6.48 -5.95 -10.83
C ALA A 59 5.16 -6.67 -10.51
N ALA A 60 5.14 -7.54 -9.49
CA ALA A 60 3.93 -8.20 -9.03
C ALA A 60 2.89 -7.20 -8.48
N ILE A 61 3.32 -6.14 -7.78
CA ILE A 61 2.45 -5.06 -7.33
C ILE A 61 1.85 -4.32 -8.54
N ARG A 62 2.69 -3.91 -9.50
CA ARG A 62 2.24 -3.21 -10.72
C ARG A 62 1.26 -4.03 -11.56
N ALA A 63 1.47 -5.34 -11.64
CA ALA A 63 0.55 -6.26 -12.31
C ALA A 63 -0.85 -6.32 -11.66
N GLN A 64 -0.98 -5.91 -10.39
CA GLN A 64 -2.26 -5.75 -9.70
C GLN A 64 -2.92 -4.38 -9.94
N GLY A 65 -2.30 -3.50 -10.75
CA GLY A 65 -2.80 -2.16 -11.05
C GLY A 65 -2.42 -1.09 -10.02
N LEU A 66 -1.54 -1.42 -9.07
CA LEU A 66 -1.08 -0.51 -8.01
C LEU A 66 0.18 0.26 -8.44
N LEU A 67 0.36 1.46 -7.86
CA LEU A 67 1.60 2.23 -8.02
C LEU A 67 2.70 1.63 -7.15
N ALA A 68 3.87 1.37 -7.75
CA ALA A 68 5.03 0.88 -7.03
C ALA A 68 6.34 1.45 -7.58
N THR A 69 7.28 1.71 -6.68
CA THR A 69 8.66 2.06 -6.99
C THR A 69 9.64 1.20 -6.18
N THR A 70 10.85 1.04 -6.71
CA THR A 70 11.95 0.36 -6.01
C THR A 70 12.76 1.29 -5.13
N ASP A 71 12.63 2.61 -5.33
CA ASP A 71 13.43 3.61 -4.64
C ASP A 71 12.70 4.96 -4.57
N LEU A 72 12.92 5.69 -3.48
CA LEU A 72 12.33 7.01 -3.24
C LEU A 72 12.97 8.10 -4.08
N GLY A 73 14.26 8.00 -4.40
CA GLY A 73 14.97 9.01 -5.21
C GLY A 73 14.46 9.12 -6.65
N SER A 74 13.64 8.17 -7.09
CA SER A 74 12.92 8.23 -8.36
C SER A 74 11.62 9.06 -8.32
N LEU A 75 11.15 9.43 -7.12
CA LEU A 75 9.93 10.20 -6.95
C LEU A 75 10.25 11.71 -6.97
N PRO A 76 9.37 12.55 -7.55
CA PRO A 76 9.50 14.00 -7.46
C PRO A 76 9.42 14.48 -6.01
N ASP A 77 10.06 15.60 -5.70
CA ASP A 77 9.80 16.30 -4.43
C ASP A 77 8.31 16.68 -4.32
N ASP A 78 7.80 16.75 -3.09
CA ASP A 78 6.37 16.99 -2.77
C ASP A 78 5.41 15.94 -3.37
N SER A 79 5.91 14.71 -3.57
CA SER A 79 5.04 13.56 -3.87
C SER A 79 4.46 12.97 -2.59
N VAL A 80 3.13 12.82 -2.59
CA VAL A 80 2.23 12.30 -1.53
C VAL A 80 2.16 13.12 -0.24
#